data_AF-A0A969RUS5-F1
#
_entry.id   AF-A0A969RUS5-F1
#
_cell.length_a   1.000
_cell.length_b   1.000
_cell.length_c   1.000
_cell.angle_alpha   90.00
_cell.angle_beta   90.00
_cell.angle_gamma   90.00
#
_symmetry.space_group_name_H-M   'P 1'
#
loop_
_entity.id
_entity.type
_entity.pdbx_description
1 polymer ?
#
loop_
_entity_poly.entity_id
_entity_poly.type
_entity_poly.pdbx_seq_one_letter_code
_entity_poly.pdbx_strand_id
1 'polypeptide(L)'
;MPMLVGEPVMELAKVNLAAAKSVIVVTEDQMLNLEVALMAREAAQQINRDIGLVVRTYDQRFSDNLRNLLPDAKALSAYGLSAEAFAGAAFGENILGLFRLNNQTILVTEYTIEADDTLVGELLSRVAYGYGVVPIFSNG
;
A
#
# COMPACT_ATOMS: atom_id res chain seq x y z
N MET A 1 5.71 9.26 23.04
CA MET A 1 6.22 9.37 21.65
C MET A 1 6.82 10.76 21.50
N PRO A 2 8.02 10.91 20.93
CA PRO A 2 8.56 12.23 20.60
C PRO A 2 7.68 12.90 19.53
N MET A 3 7.45 14.19 19.67
CA MET A 3 6.69 15.02 18.72
C MET A 3 7.53 16.25 18.40
N LEU A 4 7.64 16.58 17.11
CA LEU A 4 8.18 17.84 16.63
C LEU A 4 7.01 18.63 16.03
N VAL A 5 6.95 19.92 16.34
CA VAL A 5 5.88 20.82 15.88
C VAL A 5 6.54 21.95 15.11
N GLY A 6 6.12 22.13 13.86
CA GLY A 6 6.68 23.11 12.95
C GLY A 6 6.36 22.78 11.50
N GLU A 7 6.99 23.51 10.59
CA GLU A 7 6.92 23.21 9.16
C GLU A 7 7.76 21.94 8.88
N PRO A 8 7.21 20.89 8.24
CA PRO A 8 7.88 19.60 8.07
C PRO A 8 9.28 19.65 7.45
N VAL A 9 9.49 20.48 6.43
CA VAL A 9 10.79 20.61 5.76
C VAL A 9 11.83 21.22 6.70
N MET A 10 11.46 22.27 7.44
CA MET A 10 12.31 22.94 8.41
C MET A 10 12.66 22.08 9.63
N GLU A 11 11.74 21.21 10.05
CA GLU A 11 11.93 20.32 11.20
C GLU A 11 12.69 19.03 10.87
N LEU A 12 12.90 18.73 9.59
CA LEU A 12 13.56 17.50 9.13
C LEU A 12 14.99 17.35 9.67
N ALA A 13 15.73 18.44 9.87
CA ALA A 13 17.07 18.38 10.46
C ALA A 13 17.08 17.94 11.93
N LYS A 14 15.94 18.03 12.63
CA LYS A 14 15.80 17.67 14.05
C LYS A 14 15.30 16.24 14.25
N VAL A 15 14.88 15.56 13.18
CA VAL A 15 14.48 14.14 13.28
C VAL A 15 15.69 13.22 13.27
N ASN A 16 15.57 12.07 13.92
CA ASN A 16 16.61 11.06 13.95
C ASN A 16 16.58 10.17 12.69
N LEU A 17 16.91 10.75 11.52
CA LEU A 17 17.01 9.98 10.26
C LEU A 17 18.07 8.87 10.35
N ALA A 18 19.14 9.09 11.12
CA ALA A 18 20.21 8.11 11.30
C ALA A 18 19.73 6.79 11.94
N ALA A 19 18.68 6.80 12.75
CA ALA A 19 18.10 5.58 13.32
C ALA A 19 16.80 5.13 12.60
N ALA A 20 16.27 5.94 11.69
CA ALA A 20 15.00 5.65 11.03
C ALA A 20 15.13 4.51 10.01
N LYS A 21 14.13 3.62 10.00
CA LYS A 21 13.98 2.58 8.96
C LYS A 21 13.29 3.13 7.71
N SER A 22 12.38 4.08 7.90
CA SER A 22 11.58 4.68 6.84
C SER A 22 11.08 6.05 7.26
N VAL A 23 10.74 6.87 6.26
CA VAL A 23 9.98 8.12 6.44
C VAL A 23 8.64 7.98 5.73
N ILE A 24 7.57 8.35 6.42
CA ILE A 24 6.20 8.28 5.93
C ILE A 24 5.63 9.69 5.93
N VAL A 25 5.25 10.21 4.76
CA VAL A 25 4.75 11.58 4.59
C VAL A 25 3.29 11.54 4.13
N VAL A 26 2.39 11.99 5.01
CA VAL A 26 0.93 11.73 4.89
C VAL A 26 0.07 12.98 5.07
N THR A 27 0.62 14.17 4.82
CA THR A 27 -0.13 15.42 4.92
C THR A 27 -1.22 15.50 3.84
N GLU A 28 -2.12 16.46 3.99
CA GLU A 28 -3.17 16.73 2.99
C GLU A 28 -2.64 17.44 1.74
N ASP A 29 -1.39 17.91 1.72
CA ASP A 29 -0.80 18.51 0.54
C ASP A 29 0.17 17.50 -0.11
N GLN A 30 -0.21 16.94 -1.26
CA GLN A 30 0.64 15.96 -1.96
C GLN A 30 1.93 16.58 -2.53
N MET A 31 1.95 17.89 -2.75
CA MET A 31 3.14 18.61 -3.20
C MET A 31 4.12 18.78 -2.05
N LEU A 32 3.63 19.18 -0.88
CA LEU A 32 4.41 19.18 0.35
C LEU A 32 4.94 17.77 0.67
N ASN A 33 4.11 16.74 0.47
CA ASN A 33 4.54 15.35 0.70
C ASN A 33 5.73 14.97 -0.20
N LEU A 34 5.74 15.39 -1.46
CA LEU A 34 6.85 15.17 -2.39
C LEU A 34 8.09 15.96 -1.97
N GLU A 35 7.94 17.23 -1.60
CA GLU A 35 9.04 18.09 -1.15
C GLU A 35 9.75 17.48 0.08
N VAL A 36 8.98 17.13 1.11
CA VAL A 36 9.52 16.48 2.32
C VAL A 36 10.19 15.16 1.99
N ALA A 37 9.64 14.35 1.07
CA ALA A 37 10.25 13.09 0.67
C ALA A 37 11.60 13.28 -0.05
N LEU A 38 11.71 14.29 -0.93
CA LEU A 38 12.95 14.64 -1.61
C LEU A 38 14.01 15.12 -0.61
N MET A 39 13.63 16.01 0.31
CA MET A 39 14.50 16.52 1.36
C MET A 39 14.95 15.41 2.32
N ALA A 40 14.04 14.49 2.69
CA ALA A 40 14.36 13.33 3.53
C ALA A 40 15.36 12.39 2.85
N ARG A 41 15.21 12.16 1.54
CA ARG A 41 16.17 11.38 0.75
C ARG A 41 17.54 12.06 0.74
N GLU A 42 17.59 13.35 0.43
CA GLU A 42 18.84 14.11 0.37
C GLU A 42 19.56 14.10 1.72
N ALA A 43 18.84 14.39 2.81
CA ALA A 43 19.39 14.37 4.16
C ALA A 43 19.89 12.97 4.57
N ALA A 44 19.18 11.90 4.19
CA ALA A 44 19.63 10.53 4.44
C ALA A 44 20.90 10.18 3.63
N GLN A 45 20.97 10.63 2.37
CA GLN A 45 22.16 10.43 1.52
C GLN A 45 23.39 11.15 2.07
N GLN A 46 23.23 12.33 2.68
CA GLN A 46 24.33 13.06 3.33
C GLN A 46 24.97 12.27 4.48
N ILE A 47 24.23 11.36 5.11
CA ILE A 47 24.74 10.45 6.15
C ILE A 47 24.99 9.02 5.64
N ASN A 48 25.14 8.86 4.32
CA ASN A 48 25.35 7.57 3.63
C ASN A 48 24.30 6.50 3.98
N ARG A 49 23.03 6.93 4.08
CA ARG A 49 21.91 6.04 4.34
C ARG A 49 20.95 6.00 3.16
N ASP A 50 20.53 4.79 2.85
CA ASP A 50 19.32 4.56 2.10
C ASP A 50 18.16 4.40 3.09
N ILE A 51 17.02 5.03 2.80
CA ILE A 51 15.86 5.05 3.68
C ILE A 51 14.60 4.78 2.88
N GLY A 52 13.76 3.87 3.38
CA GLY A 52 12.47 3.60 2.75
C GLY A 52 11.57 4.83 2.81
N LEU A 53 11.04 5.26 1.67
CA LEU A 53 10.12 6.39 1.58
C LEU A 53 8.71 5.91 1.27
N VAL A 54 7.74 6.39 2.04
CA VAL A 54 6.31 6.19 1.76
C VAL A 54 5.65 7.55 1.66
N VAL A 55 5.02 7.85 0.52
CA VAL A 55 4.48 9.17 0.23
C VAL A 55 3.01 9.05 -0.11
N ARG A 56 2.16 9.76 0.64
CA ARG A 56 0.73 9.87 0.33
C ARG A 56 0.52 10.75 -0.89
N THR A 57 -0.30 10.25 -1.80
CA THR A 57 -0.74 10.92 -3.02
C THR A 57 -2.27 10.89 -3.09
N TYR A 58 -2.86 11.70 -3.95
CA TYR A 58 -4.32 11.63 -4.18
C TYR A 58 -4.66 10.71 -5.33
N ASP A 59 -3.99 10.88 -6.46
CA ASP A 59 -4.33 10.21 -7.71
C ASP A 59 -3.19 9.35 -8.27
N GLN A 60 -3.57 8.50 -9.22
CA GLN A 60 -2.64 7.57 -9.86
C GLN A 60 -1.57 8.28 -10.69
N ARG A 61 -1.93 9.37 -11.39
CA ARG A 61 -1.00 10.10 -12.26
C ARG A 61 0.12 10.74 -11.45
N PHE A 62 -0.20 11.35 -10.32
CA PHE A 62 0.81 11.88 -9.41
C PHE A 62 1.68 10.76 -8.83
N SER A 63 1.07 9.63 -8.47
CA SER A 63 1.79 8.44 -7.99
C SER A 63 2.80 7.92 -9.02
N ASP A 64 2.42 7.88 -10.29
CA ASP A 64 3.29 7.43 -11.38
C ASP A 64 4.43 8.43 -11.63
N ASN A 65 4.16 9.73 -11.60
CA ASN A 65 5.19 10.76 -11.67
C ASN A 65 6.17 10.68 -10.48
N LEU A 66 5.66 10.42 -9.27
CA LEU A 66 6.48 10.27 -8.08
C LEU A 66 7.45 9.10 -8.22
N ARG A 67 6.99 7.96 -8.76
CA ARG A 67 7.85 6.79 -9.03
C ARG A 67 8.98 7.11 -10.02
N ASN A 68 8.76 8.01 -10.97
CA ASN A 68 9.83 8.43 -11.88
C ASN A 68 10.90 9.29 -11.19
N LEU A 69 10.53 10.09 -10.18
CA LEU A 69 11.44 10.97 -9.43
C LEU A 69 12.11 10.27 -8.23
N LEU A 70 11.38 9.35 -7.62
CA LEU A 70 11.75 8.58 -6.44
C LEU A 70 11.42 7.09 -6.71
N PRO A 71 12.25 6.38 -7.51
CA PRO A 71 11.98 5.00 -7.91
C PRO A 71 11.82 4.03 -6.75
N ASP A 72 12.55 4.27 -5.67
CA ASP A 72 12.55 3.42 -4.47
C ASP A 72 11.46 3.80 -3.46
N ALA A 73 10.70 4.87 -3.74
CA ALA A 73 9.60 5.29 -2.87
C ALA A 73 8.29 4.56 -3.19
N LYS A 74 7.54 4.25 -2.13
CA LYS A 74 6.18 3.73 -2.24
C LYS A 74 5.17 4.87 -2.24
N ALA A 75 4.51 5.09 -3.36
CA ALA A 75 3.35 5.98 -3.45
C ALA A 75 2.09 5.29 -2.93
N LEU A 76 1.36 5.94 -2.02
CA LEU A 76 0.06 5.49 -1.51
C LEU A 76 -1.03 6.50 -1.92
N SER A 77 -1.83 6.13 -2.93
CA SER A 77 -2.97 6.94 -3.37
C SER A 77 -4.15 6.75 -2.42
N ALA A 78 -4.62 7.85 -1.83
CA ALA A 78 -5.80 7.84 -0.98
C ALA A 78 -7.05 7.33 -1.73
N TYR A 79 -7.25 7.77 -2.98
CA TYR A 79 -8.36 7.27 -3.80
C TYR A 79 -8.17 5.82 -4.22
N GLY A 80 -6.93 5.39 -4.48
CA GLY A 80 -6.62 3.99 -4.76
C GLY A 80 -7.00 3.08 -3.59
N LEU A 81 -6.57 3.42 -2.37
CA LEU A 81 -6.91 2.66 -1.16
C LEU A 81 -8.42 2.64 -0.91
N SER A 82 -9.10 3.78 -1.07
CA SER A 82 -10.54 3.84 -0.90
C SER A 82 -11.28 3.02 -1.95
N ALA A 83 -10.89 3.11 -3.23
CA ALA A 83 -11.50 2.33 -4.31
C ALA A 83 -11.36 0.83 -4.06
N GLU A 84 -10.22 0.39 -3.53
CA GLU A 84 -10.00 -0.98 -3.09
C GLU A 84 -10.96 -1.38 -1.96
N ALA A 85 -11.09 -0.56 -0.92
CA ALA A 85 -12.05 -0.82 0.16
C ALA A 85 -13.51 -0.87 -0.34
N PHE A 86 -13.89 0.03 -1.25
CA PHE A 86 -15.23 0.06 -1.84
C PHE A 86 -15.50 -1.13 -2.76
N ALA A 87 -14.56 -1.47 -3.63
CA ALA A 87 -14.65 -2.65 -4.47
C ALA A 87 -14.82 -3.89 -3.60
N GLY A 88 -14.01 -4.01 -2.54
CA GLY A 88 -14.16 -5.06 -1.55
C GLY A 88 -15.57 -5.09 -0.95
N ALA A 89 -16.07 -3.98 -0.44
CA ALA A 89 -17.43 -3.93 0.11
C ALA A 89 -18.54 -4.30 -0.90
N ALA A 90 -18.32 -4.10 -2.20
CA ALA A 90 -19.30 -4.40 -3.26
C ALA A 90 -19.33 -5.88 -3.70
N PHE A 91 -18.26 -6.65 -3.50
CA PHE A 91 -18.17 -8.04 -3.99
C PHE A 91 -18.98 -9.06 -3.19
N GLY A 92 -19.60 -8.66 -2.07
CA GLY A 92 -20.64 -9.45 -1.37
C GLY A 92 -20.14 -10.64 -0.55
N GLU A 93 -18.96 -11.20 -0.84
CA GLU A 93 -18.33 -12.25 -0.04
C GLU A 93 -17.60 -11.69 1.19
N ASN A 94 -17.28 -12.55 2.16
CA ASN A 94 -16.55 -12.18 3.37
C ASN A 94 -15.08 -11.89 3.03
N ILE A 95 -14.83 -10.67 2.56
CA ILE A 95 -13.50 -10.24 2.17
C ILE A 95 -12.67 -10.01 3.42
N LEU A 96 -11.70 -10.90 3.62
CA LEU A 96 -10.75 -10.85 4.72
C LEU A 96 -9.70 -9.75 4.50
N GLY A 97 -9.43 -9.39 3.24
CA GLY A 97 -8.51 -8.31 2.92
C GLY A 97 -8.31 -8.08 1.43
N LEU A 98 -7.76 -6.92 1.13
CA LEU A 98 -7.37 -6.53 -0.22
C LEU A 98 -6.03 -5.82 -0.13
N PHE A 99 -5.11 -6.21 -0.99
CA PHE A 99 -3.81 -5.53 -1.10
C PHE A 99 -3.28 -5.56 -2.52
N ARG A 100 -2.37 -4.63 -2.81
CA ARG A 100 -1.64 -4.62 -4.08
C ARG A 100 -0.35 -5.40 -3.98
N LEU A 101 -0.15 -6.32 -4.93
CA LEU A 101 1.09 -7.05 -5.15
C LEU A 101 1.46 -6.94 -6.64
N ASN A 102 2.68 -6.50 -6.95
CA ASN A 102 3.16 -6.36 -8.34
C ASN A 102 2.20 -5.59 -9.26
N ASN A 103 1.67 -4.46 -8.78
CA ASN A 103 0.65 -3.64 -9.46
C ASN A 103 -0.71 -4.32 -9.70
N GLN A 104 -0.92 -5.54 -9.23
CA GLN A 104 -2.20 -6.23 -9.28
C GLN A 104 -2.90 -6.12 -7.94
N THR A 105 -4.22 -5.93 -7.98
CA THR A 105 -5.07 -5.97 -6.81
C THR A 105 -5.38 -7.42 -6.49
N ILE A 106 -4.95 -7.90 -5.33
CA ILE A 106 -5.22 -9.23 -4.82
C ILE A 106 -6.37 -9.13 -3.82
N LEU A 107 -7.40 -9.94 -4.04
CA LEU A 107 -8.53 -10.09 -3.14
C LEU A 107 -8.36 -11.38 -2.33
N VAL A 108 -8.51 -11.28 -1.01
CA VAL A 108 -8.59 -12.43 -0.11
C VAL A 108 -10.01 -12.51 0.40
N THR A 109 -10.70 -13.58 0.03
CA THR A 109 -12.08 -13.85 0.39
C THR A 109 -12.17 -15.18 1.13
N GLU A 110 -13.02 -15.25 2.14
CA GLU A 110 -13.45 -16.50 2.73
C GLU A 110 -14.71 -16.97 2.00
N TYR A 111 -14.64 -18.17 1.45
CA TYR A 111 -15.73 -18.79 0.72
C TYR A 111 -16.17 -20.06 1.42
N THR A 112 -17.41 -20.10 1.89
CA THR A 112 -18.02 -21.30 2.45
C THR A 112 -18.81 -22.01 1.36
N ILE A 113 -18.43 -23.25 1.03
CA ILE A 113 -19.17 -24.07 0.08
C ILE A 113 -20.43 -24.59 0.77
N GLU A 114 -21.58 -24.05 0.39
CA GLU A 114 -22.89 -24.49 0.86
C GLU A 114 -23.35 -25.77 0.12
N ALA A 115 -24.34 -26.46 0.68
CA ALA A 115 -24.77 -27.77 0.17
C ALA A 115 -25.33 -27.76 -1.26
N ASP A 116 -25.79 -26.60 -1.73
CA ASP A 116 -26.35 -26.35 -3.07
C ASP A 116 -25.38 -25.61 -4.01
N ASP A 117 -24.11 -25.49 -3.62
CA ASP A 117 -23.11 -24.78 -4.40
C ASP A 117 -22.61 -25.59 -5.60
N THR A 118 -22.36 -24.90 -6.71
CA THR A 118 -21.71 -25.44 -7.91
C THR A 118 -20.31 -26.00 -7.66
N LEU A 119 -19.65 -25.62 -6.57
CA LEU A 119 -18.33 -26.11 -6.19
C LEU A 119 -18.37 -27.43 -5.40
N VAL A 120 -19.55 -27.92 -5.00
CA VAL A 120 -19.68 -29.20 -4.27
C VAL A 120 -19.16 -30.36 -5.14
N GLY A 121 -18.17 -31.08 -4.61
CA GLY A 121 -17.58 -32.25 -5.28
C GLY A 121 -16.54 -31.92 -6.35
N GLU A 122 -16.27 -30.64 -6.61
CA GLU A 122 -15.23 -30.23 -7.56
C GLU A 122 -13.83 -30.35 -6.94
N LEU A 123 -12.86 -30.71 -7.78
CA LEU A 123 -11.46 -30.76 -7.35
C LEU A 123 -10.92 -29.35 -7.15
N LEU A 124 -10.16 -29.13 -6.09
CA LEU A 124 -9.53 -27.84 -5.78
C LEU A 124 -8.67 -27.31 -6.94
N SER A 125 -8.04 -28.20 -7.70
CA SER A 125 -7.30 -27.85 -8.91
C SER A 125 -8.19 -27.26 -10.01
N ARG A 126 -9.41 -27.77 -10.18
CA ARG A 126 -10.36 -27.24 -11.17
C ARG A 126 -10.85 -25.86 -10.77
N VAL A 127 -11.04 -25.61 -9.47
CA VAL A 127 -11.36 -24.28 -8.95
C VAL A 127 -10.20 -23.31 -9.21
N ALA A 128 -8.97 -23.71 -8.89
CA ALA A 128 -7.78 -22.89 -9.08
C ALA A 128 -7.55 -22.50 -10.55
N TYR A 129 -7.57 -23.48 -11.47
CA TYR A 129 -7.32 -23.23 -12.89
C TYR A 129 -8.54 -22.69 -13.64
N GLY A 130 -9.76 -23.03 -13.21
CA GLY A 130 -11.00 -22.63 -13.86
C GLY A 130 -11.42 -21.19 -13.57
N TYR A 131 -11.13 -20.70 -12.36
CA TYR A 131 -11.54 -19.36 -11.90
C TYR A 131 -10.37 -18.40 -11.68
N GLY A 132 -9.12 -18.84 -11.89
CA GLY A 132 -7.94 -17.99 -11.73
C GLY A 132 -7.68 -17.56 -10.28
N VAL A 133 -8.08 -18.39 -9.33
CA VAL A 133 -7.90 -18.16 -7.89
C VAL A 133 -6.79 -19.05 -7.34
N VAL A 134 -6.18 -18.64 -6.23
CA VAL A 134 -5.25 -19.48 -5.46
C VAL A 134 -5.97 -19.90 -4.18
N PRO A 135 -6.56 -21.10 -4.14
CA PRO A 135 -7.27 -21.55 -2.95
C PRO A 135 -6.28 -21.84 -1.83
N ILE A 136 -6.57 -21.30 -0.65
CA ILE A 136 -5.83 -21.58 0.58
C ILE A 136 -6.78 -22.34 1.49
N PHE A 137 -6.44 -23.58 1.81
CA PHE A 137 -7.21 -24.34 2.79
C PHE A 137 -6.84 -23.85 4.20
N SER A 138 -7.83 -23.35 4.93
CA SER A 138 -7.69 -22.95 6.33
C SER A 138 -8.66 -23.77 7.16
N ASN A 139 -8.16 -24.49 8.16
CA ASN A 139 -9.00 -25.05 9.21
C ASN A 139 -9.27 -23.94 10.22
N GLY A 140 -10.50 -23.45 10.26
CA GLY A 140 -11.00 -22.65 11.39
C GLY A 140 -11.12 -23.46 12.66
#